data_AF-A0A820FDT9-F1
#
_entry.id   AF-A0A820FDT9-F1
#
_cell.length_a   1.000
_cell.length_b   1.000
_cell.length_c   1.000
_cell.angle_alpha   90.00
_cell.angle_beta   90.00
_cell.angle_gamma   90.00
#
_symmetry.space_group_name_H-M   'P 1'
#
loop_
_entity.id
_entity.type
_entity.pdbx_description
1 polymer ?
#
loop_
_entity_poly.entity_id
_entity_poly.type
_entity_poly.pdbx_seq_one_letter_code
_entity_poly.pdbx_strand_id
1 'polypeptide(L)'
;RTILFTGLIEKSDHIEKCDRSESCSAFQAAGYIKQIFQPLIDSDHTDDIKVRFIRNENDIMTDESSTEPIYTILQNAPCLDKQAYIIESFLDEFIEGFVHTYQHIKNHAAVLLDSDNEFWYAIKKITSARVLIRTTLFYAMLIRRVQQPQFSANQEVAHQYLEGYLQLHSSNLNLQLAECEINELLQLNIPYFTHQPNCKDLFMGDNGKCANYFKFSAMENIHWNIEHA
;
A
#
# COMPACT_ATOMS: atom_id res chain seq x y z
N ARG A 1 -1.79 7.29 15.51
CA ARG A 1 -2.28 6.86 14.17
C ARG A 1 -3.52 5.98 14.40
N THR A 2 -4.48 5.97 13.49
CA THR A 2 -5.69 5.14 13.62
C THR A 2 -5.55 3.83 12.84
N ILE A 3 -6.42 2.87 13.11
CA ILE A 3 -6.50 1.57 12.41
C ILE A 3 -6.73 1.69 10.90
N LEU A 4 -7.26 2.82 10.44
CA LEU A 4 -7.56 3.09 9.03
C LEU A 4 -6.30 3.25 8.15
N PHE A 5 -5.12 3.40 8.75
CA PHE A 5 -3.85 3.51 8.03
C PHE A 5 -3.15 2.16 7.80
N THR A 6 -3.74 1.06 8.28
CA THR A 6 -3.18 -0.29 8.13
C THR A 6 -3.32 -0.84 6.71
N GLY A 7 -4.24 -0.30 5.91
CA GLY A 7 -4.66 -0.89 4.64
C GLY A 7 -5.48 -2.17 4.80
N LEU A 8 -5.81 -2.56 6.05
CA LEU A 8 -6.62 -3.74 6.34
C LEU A 8 -8.11 -3.42 6.43
N ILE A 9 -8.49 -2.16 6.74
CA ILE A 9 -9.88 -1.76 6.93
C ILE A 9 -10.34 -0.94 5.74
N GLU A 10 -11.48 -1.34 5.17
CA GLU A 10 -12.15 -0.55 4.14
C GLU A 10 -12.80 0.68 4.79
N LYS A 11 -12.58 1.84 4.20
CA LYS A 11 -13.30 3.04 4.61
C LYS A 11 -14.70 2.96 4.04
N SER A 12 -15.72 3.10 4.89
CA SER A 12 -17.08 3.30 4.43
C SER A 12 -17.16 4.68 3.79
N ASP A 13 -16.87 4.78 2.50
CA ASP A 13 -17.16 6.01 1.78
C ASP A 13 -18.68 6.17 1.82
N HIS A 14 -19.15 7.21 2.53
CA HIS A 14 -20.47 7.74 2.26
C HIS A 14 -20.57 7.94 0.75
N ILE A 15 -21.62 7.38 0.15
CA ILE A 15 -21.93 7.42 -1.27
C ILE A 15 -22.24 8.88 -1.67
N GLU A 16 -21.23 9.74 -1.68
CA GLU A 16 -21.13 10.80 -2.66
C GLU A 16 -20.32 10.21 -3.81
N LYS A 17 -20.83 10.37 -5.03
CA LYS A 17 -20.17 9.95 -6.26
C LYS A 17 -18.78 10.61 -6.35
N CYS A 18 -17.79 10.00 -5.73
CA CYS A 18 -16.41 10.46 -5.78
C CYS A 18 -15.75 9.72 -6.93
N ASP A 19 -15.50 10.47 -7.99
CA ASP A 19 -15.01 10.04 -9.30
C ASP A 19 -13.51 9.66 -9.30
N ARG A 20 -12.99 9.13 -8.19
CA ARG A 20 -11.55 8.81 -8.07
C ARG A 20 -11.30 7.46 -7.42
N SER A 21 -10.67 6.61 -8.23
CA SER A 21 -9.99 5.38 -7.86
C SER A 21 -8.96 5.64 -6.75
N GLU A 22 -9.00 4.87 -5.68
CA GLU A 22 -7.85 4.26 -4.99
C GLU A 22 -8.23 3.81 -3.56
N SER A 23 -8.38 2.50 -3.37
CA SER A 23 -7.85 1.74 -2.22
C SER A 23 -8.43 0.32 -2.24
N CYS A 24 -7.58 -0.67 -1.99
CA CYS A 24 -7.95 -2.07 -1.91
C CYS A 24 -7.61 -2.54 -0.50
N SER A 25 -8.63 -2.69 0.34
CA SER A 25 -8.53 -3.21 1.69
C SER A 25 -8.48 -4.74 1.70
N ALA A 26 -7.80 -5.33 2.68
CA ALA A 26 -7.86 -6.77 2.94
C ALA A 26 -9.22 -7.22 3.52
N PHE A 27 -9.90 -6.35 4.28
CA PHE A 27 -11.25 -6.60 4.77
C PHE A 27 -12.23 -5.65 4.06
N GLN A 28 -13.05 -6.20 3.17
CA GLN A 28 -14.08 -5.47 2.43
C GLN A 28 -15.43 -5.59 3.17
N ALA A 29 -16.19 -4.50 3.28
CA ALA A 29 -17.54 -4.44 3.85
C ALA A 29 -18.58 -4.03 2.78
N ALA A 30 -19.85 -4.35 3.01
CA ALA A 30 -20.84 -4.39 1.94
C ALA A 30 -21.18 -2.98 1.46
N GLY A 31 -20.84 -2.71 0.20
CA GLY A 31 -21.07 -1.45 -0.48
C GLY A 31 -20.19 -1.39 -1.72
N TYR A 32 -20.62 -2.08 -2.77
CA TYR A 32 -19.91 -2.36 -4.03
C TYR A 32 -18.83 -3.43 -3.93
N ILE A 33 -19.11 -4.59 -4.55
CA ILE A 33 -18.09 -5.50 -5.03
C ILE A 33 -17.29 -4.73 -6.10
N LYS A 34 -16.25 -4.02 -5.70
CA LYS A 34 -15.16 -3.67 -6.61
C LYS A 34 -14.34 -4.94 -6.76
N GLN A 35 -14.59 -5.67 -7.84
CA GLN A 35 -13.66 -6.66 -8.37
C GLN A 35 -12.31 -5.97 -8.58
N ILE A 36 -11.36 -6.26 -7.70
CA ILE A 36 -10.01 -5.71 -7.74
C ILE A 36 -9.19 -6.55 -8.73
N PHE A 37 -9.20 -6.09 -9.97
CA PHE A 37 -8.03 -5.84 -10.83
C PHE A 37 -7.18 -7.03 -11.30
N GLN A 38 -7.58 -7.66 -12.41
CA GLN A 38 -6.64 -7.83 -13.52
C GLN A 38 -6.78 -6.62 -14.44
N PRO A 39 -5.87 -5.63 -14.37
CA PRO A 39 -5.88 -4.55 -15.35
C PRO A 39 -5.46 -5.14 -16.70
N LEU A 40 -6.41 -5.29 -17.62
CA LEU A 40 -6.09 -5.44 -19.03
C LEU A 40 -5.97 -4.04 -19.62
N ILE A 41 -4.83 -3.78 -20.27
CA ILE A 41 -4.62 -2.56 -21.04
C ILE A 41 -5.57 -2.65 -22.25
N ASP A 42 -6.65 -1.89 -22.20
CA ASP A 42 -7.71 -1.88 -23.22
C ASP A 42 -7.26 -1.20 -24.52
N SER A 43 -6.39 -0.20 -24.38
CA SER A 43 -5.70 0.45 -25.49
C SER A 43 -4.41 1.08 -24.98
N ASP A 44 -3.28 0.71 -25.57
CA ASP A 44 -1.98 1.34 -25.31
C ASP A 44 -1.78 2.51 -26.28
N HIS A 45 -2.53 3.58 -26.05
CA HIS A 45 -2.31 4.84 -26.75
C HIS A 45 -1.71 5.85 -25.78
N THR A 46 -0.68 6.54 -26.27
CA THR A 46 0.33 7.30 -25.52
C THR A 46 -0.21 8.37 -24.56
N ASP A 47 -1.45 8.81 -24.71
CA ASP A 47 -2.00 9.92 -23.93
C ASP A 47 -3.21 9.56 -23.03
N ASP A 48 -3.76 8.35 -23.15
CA ASP A 48 -4.94 7.93 -22.38
C ASP A 48 -4.86 6.46 -21.98
N ILE A 49 -4.48 6.22 -20.73
CA ILE A 49 -4.51 4.88 -20.16
C ILE A 49 -5.94 4.62 -19.71
N LYS A 50 -6.73 4.07 -20.61
CA LYS A 50 -8.02 3.48 -20.26
C LYS A 50 -7.74 2.11 -19.68
N VAL A 51 -7.76 2.03 -18.35
CA VAL A 51 -7.82 0.75 -17.66
C VAL A 51 -9.29 0.32 -17.69
N ARG A 52 -9.62 -0.69 -18.49
CA ARG A 52 -10.94 -1.32 -18.42
C ARG A 52 -10.88 -2.34 -17.30
N PHE A 53 -11.64 -2.08 -16.25
CA PHE A 53 -11.94 -3.10 -15.27
C PHE A 53 -13.06 -3.94 -15.86
N ILE A 54 -12.74 -5.17 -16.27
CA ILE A 54 -13.77 -6.12 -16.65
C ILE A 54 -14.58 -6.38 -15.39
N ARG A 55 -15.80 -5.85 -15.36
CA ARG A 55 -16.84 -6.37 -14.50
C ARG A 55 -17.23 -7.70 -15.13
N ASN A 56 -16.92 -8.81 -14.47
CA ASN A 56 -17.59 -10.06 -14.82
C ASN A 56 -19.05 -9.88 -14.40
N GLU A 57 -19.88 -9.41 -15.32
CA GLU A 57 -21.34 -9.39 -15.14
C GLU A 57 -21.92 -10.81 -15.13
N ASN A 58 -21.08 -11.84 -15.43
CA ASN A 58 -21.41 -13.26 -15.41
C ASN A 58 -20.30 -14.14 -14.80
N ASP A 59 -19.93 -14.01 -13.52
CA ASP A 59 -19.26 -15.14 -12.83
C ASP A 59 -20.25 -16.22 -12.34
N ILE A 60 -21.15 -16.56 -13.26
CA ILE A 60 -21.42 -17.95 -13.58
C ILE A 60 -21.00 -18.07 -15.05
N MET A 61 -19.72 -18.39 -15.28
CA MET A 61 -19.33 -18.95 -16.56
C MET A 61 -19.89 -20.38 -16.59
N THR A 62 -21.07 -20.56 -17.16
CA THR A 62 -21.43 -21.84 -17.76
C THR A 62 -20.61 -21.95 -19.03
N ASP A 63 -19.50 -22.67 -18.96
CA ASP A 63 -18.99 -23.36 -20.13
C ASP A 63 -20.09 -24.36 -20.54
N GLU A 64 -20.66 -24.21 -21.73
CA GLU A 64 -21.70 -25.10 -22.27
C GLU A 64 -21.24 -26.58 -22.35
N SER A 65 -19.96 -26.86 -22.05
CA SER A 65 -19.37 -28.19 -22.01
C SER A 65 -18.90 -28.68 -20.63
N SER A 66 -19.00 -27.88 -19.57
CA SER A 66 -18.65 -28.34 -18.21
C SER A 66 -19.70 -27.97 -17.15
N THR A 67 -20.08 -28.99 -16.37
CA THR A 67 -21.17 -28.94 -15.38
C THR A 67 -20.76 -28.34 -14.03
N GLU A 68 -19.57 -27.75 -13.94
CA GLU A 68 -19.07 -27.15 -12.70
C GLU A 68 -19.10 -25.62 -12.79
N PRO A 69 -19.79 -24.93 -11.85
CA PRO A 69 -19.77 -23.48 -11.80
C PRO A 69 -18.35 -22.97 -11.55
N ILE A 70 -17.87 -22.07 -12.39
CA ILE A 70 -16.62 -21.33 -12.17
C ILE A 70 -16.91 -20.29 -11.09
N TYR A 71 -16.39 -20.51 -9.89
CA TYR A 71 -16.47 -19.56 -8.79
C TYR A 71 -15.38 -18.49 -8.95
N THR A 72 -15.74 -17.21 -9.07
CA THR A 72 -14.78 -16.13 -8.74
C THR A 72 -14.50 -16.20 -7.25
N ILE A 73 -13.32 -16.70 -6.92
CA ILE A 73 -12.80 -16.59 -5.58
C ILE A 73 -12.33 -15.13 -5.46
N LEU A 74 -13.06 -14.33 -4.66
CA LEU A 74 -12.51 -13.07 -4.16
C LEU A 74 -11.16 -13.41 -3.51
N GLN A 75 -10.07 -12.87 -4.04
CA GLN A 75 -8.70 -13.38 -3.83
C GLN A 75 -8.24 -13.43 -2.36
N ASN A 76 -9.00 -12.83 -1.44
CA ASN A 76 -8.78 -12.85 0.01
C ASN A 76 -10.01 -13.25 0.84
N ALA A 77 -11.12 -13.69 0.23
CA ALA A 77 -12.28 -14.14 0.98
C ALA A 77 -12.10 -15.58 1.47
N PRO A 78 -12.41 -15.88 2.74
CA PRO A 78 -12.39 -17.24 3.23
C PRO A 78 -13.41 -18.07 2.44
N CYS A 79 -13.01 -19.29 2.08
CA CYS A 79 -13.82 -20.22 1.32
C CYS A 79 -13.87 -21.56 2.06
N LEU A 80 -15.08 -22.06 2.31
CA LEU A 80 -15.34 -23.38 2.88
C LEU A 80 -16.33 -24.10 1.95
N ASP A 81 -16.04 -25.35 1.58
CA ASP A 81 -16.88 -26.15 0.66
C ASP A 81 -17.23 -25.44 -0.67
N LYS A 82 -16.26 -24.75 -1.26
CA LYS A 82 -16.40 -23.92 -2.49
C LYS A 82 -17.34 -22.71 -2.32
N GLN A 83 -17.81 -22.42 -1.11
CA GLN A 83 -18.58 -21.23 -0.79
C GLN A 83 -17.67 -20.15 -0.19
N ALA A 84 -17.59 -19.01 -0.88
CA ALA A 84 -16.95 -17.81 -0.35
C ALA A 84 -17.85 -17.17 0.72
N TYR A 85 -17.23 -16.73 1.81
CA TYR A 85 -17.91 -16.05 2.91
C TYR A 85 -17.64 -14.54 2.85
N ILE A 86 -18.69 -13.76 3.07
CA ILE A 86 -18.65 -12.30 3.10
C ILE A 86 -18.35 -11.82 4.53
N ILE A 87 -17.53 -10.79 4.67
CA ILE A 87 -16.99 -10.35 5.96
C ILE A 87 -18.05 -9.75 6.88
N GLU A 88 -19.11 -9.16 6.31
CA GLU A 88 -20.19 -8.52 7.07
C GLU A 88 -20.97 -9.52 7.90
N SER A 89 -20.98 -10.80 7.49
CA SER A 89 -21.56 -11.89 8.27
C SER A 89 -20.75 -12.22 9.53
N PHE A 90 -19.54 -11.65 9.66
CA PHE A 90 -18.62 -11.85 10.80
C PHE A 90 -18.20 -10.53 11.45
N LEU A 91 -18.94 -9.44 11.20
CA LEU A 91 -18.55 -8.10 11.65
C LEU A 91 -18.39 -8.03 13.17
N ASP A 92 -19.29 -8.67 13.91
CA ASP A 92 -19.27 -8.69 15.37
C ASP A 92 -18.02 -9.42 15.89
N GLU A 93 -17.64 -10.54 15.27
CA GLU A 93 -16.42 -11.29 15.60
C GLU A 93 -15.14 -10.49 15.30
N PHE A 94 -15.12 -9.73 14.20
CA PHE A 94 -14.01 -8.83 13.90
C PHE A 94 -13.88 -7.71 14.95
N ILE A 95 -15.00 -7.11 15.34
CA ILE A 95 -15.03 -6.07 16.38
C ILE A 95 -14.58 -6.67 17.72
N GLU A 96 -15.14 -7.82 18.11
CA GLU A 96 -14.79 -8.51 19.35
C GLU A 96 -13.29 -8.87 19.38
N GLY A 97 -12.79 -9.51 18.32
CA GLY A 97 -11.38 -9.88 18.19
C GLY A 97 -10.45 -8.68 18.26
N PHE A 98 -10.81 -7.57 17.60
CA PHE A 98 -10.06 -6.33 17.65
C PHE A 98 -10.03 -5.73 19.08
N VAL A 99 -11.20 -5.61 19.72
CA VAL A 99 -11.32 -5.06 21.09
C VAL A 99 -10.57 -5.93 22.09
N HIS A 100 -10.76 -7.24 22.04
CA HIS A 100 -10.11 -8.18 22.95
C HIS A 100 -8.58 -8.13 22.79
N THR A 101 -8.08 -8.09 21.55
CA THR A 101 -6.63 -7.97 21.28
C THR A 101 -6.08 -6.66 21.84
N TYR A 102 -6.77 -5.54 21.61
CA TYR A 102 -6.33 -4.24 22.11
C TYR A 102 -6.31 -4.20 23.65
N GLN A 103 -7.36 -4.71 24.30
CA GLN A 103 -7.41 -4.82 25.77
C GLN A 103 -6.32 -5.74 26.31
N HIS A 104 -6.05 -6.85 25.63
CA HIS A 104 -5.00 -7.78 26.02
C HIS A 104 -3.62 -7.11 25.98
N ILE A 105 -3.30 -6.37 24.90
CA ILE A 105 -2.06 -5.58 24.78
C ILE A 105 -1.99 -4.55 25.91
N LYS A 106 -3.07 -3.80 26.16
CA LYS A 106 -3.12 -2.78 27.21
C LYS A 106 -2.88 -3.36 28.60
N ASN A 107 -3.51 -4.47 28.93
CA ASN A 107 -3.38 -5.13 30.23
C ASN A 107 -1.97 -5.69 30.48
N HIS A 108 -1.22 -5.97 29.40
CA HIS A 108 0.15 -6.49 29.47
C HIS A 108 1.20 -5.47 29.00
N ALA A 109 0.84 -4.18 28.90
CA ALA A 109 1.72 -3.14 28.39
C ALA A 109 3.05 -3.07 29.15
N ALA A 110 3.03 -3.20 30.49
CA ALA A 110 4.24 -3.20 31.30
C ALA A 110 5.22 -4.34 30.93
N VAL A 111 4.70 -5.54 30.65
CA VAL A 111 5.51 -6.70 30.22
C VAL A 111 6.03 -6.49 28.81
N LEU A 112 5.21 -5.92 27.92
CA LEU A 112 5.61 -5.61 26.55
C LEU A 112 6.67 -4.51 26.47
N LEU A 113 6.63 -3.53 27.38
CA LEU A 113 7.57 -2.41 27.44
C LEU A 113 8.88 -2.75 28.14
N ASP A 114 8.98 -3.93 28.76
CA ASP A 114 10.23 -4.42 29.34
C ASP A 114 11.31 -4.53 28.25
N SER A 115 12.47 -3.90 28.48
CA SER A 115 13.58 -3.90 27.53
C SER A 115 14.15 -5.29 27.24
N ASP A 116 13.92 -6.25 28.15
CA ASP A 116 14.37 -7.63 28.03
C ASP A 116 13.33 -8.53 27.34
N ASN A 117 12.18 -7.98 26.95
CA ASN A 117 11.15 -8.73 26.22
C ASN A 117 11.66 -9.18 24.84
N GLU A 118 11.44 -10.46 24.51
CA GLU A 118 11.84 -11.05 23.23
C GLU A 118 11.27 -10.32 22.01
N PHE A 119 10.12 -9.66 22.16
CA PHE A 119 9.50 -8.82 21.13
C PHE A 119 10.46 -7.74 20.63
N TRP A 120 11.13 -7.01 21.53
CA TRP A 120 12.06 -5.95 21.14
C TRP A 120 13.34 -6.50 20.56
N TYR A 121 13.79 -7.67 21.02
CA TYR A 121 14.92 -8.36 20.42
C TYR A 121 14.61 -8.78 18.97
N ALA A 122 13.40 -9.29 18.71
CA ALA A 122 12.94 -9.62 17.36
C ALA A 122 12.87 -8.38 16.46
N ILE A 123 12.33 -7.26 16.95
CA ILE A 123 12.27 -6.01 16.15
C ILE A 123 13.66 -5.49 15.82
N LYS A 124 14.61 -5.53 16.77
CA LYS A 124 16.01 -5.11 16.55
C LYS A 124 16.72 -5.94 15.47
N LYS A 125 16.27 -7.18 15.23
CA LYS A 125 16.81 -8.05 14.17
C LYS A 125 16.26 -7.72 12.78
N ILE A 126 15.23 -6.91 12.66
CA ILE A 126 14.69 -6.49 11.37
C ILE A 126 15.71 -5.54 10.72
N THR A 127 16.45 -6.06 9.75
CA THR A 127 17.50 -5.32 9.04
C THR A 127 16.95 -4.44 7.92
N SER A 128 15.72 -4.70 7.47
CA SER A 128 15.06 -3.95 6.41
C SER A 128 13.54 -4.12 6.47
N ALA A 129 12.84 -3.01 6.66
CA ALA A 129 11.39 -2.92 6.55
C ALA A 129 11.04 -1.87 5.49
N ARG A 130 10.20 -2.25 4.52
CA ARG A 130 9.80 -1.38 3.40
C ARG A 130 9.05 -0.15 3.92
N VAL A 131 9.34 1.00 3.33
CA VAL A 131 8.64 2.26 3.56
C VAL A 131 8.05 2.75 2.25
N LEU A 132 6.76 3.11 2.27
CA LEU A 132 6.10 3.77 1.15
C LEU A 132 6.10 5.28 1.41
N ILE A 133 6.93 6.01 0.69
CA ILE A 133 6.93 7.48 0.75
C ILE A 133 5.80 8.05 -0.10
N ARG A 134 5.61 7.49 -1.29
CA ARG A 134 4.49 7.78 -2.19
C ARG A 134 3.86 6.47 -2.66
N THR A 135 2.65 6.55 -3.21
CA THR A 135 1.95 5.37 -3.71
C THR A 135 2.68 4.79 -4.93
N THR A 136 2.63 3.47 -5.10
CA THR A 136 3.20 2.80 -6.28
C THR A 136 2.62 3.35 -7.59
N LEU A 137 1.32 3.67 -7.58
CA LEU A 137 0.62 4.23 -8.75
C LEU A 137 1.14 5.61 -9.13
N PHE A 138 1.47 6.46 -8.15
CA PHE A 138 2.12 7.75 -8.40
C PHE A 138 3.40 7.58 -9.24
N TYR A 139 4.28 6.66 -8.84
CA TYR A 139 5.51 6.40 -9.60
C TYR A 139 5.24 5.77 -10.96
N ALA A 140 4.29 4.83 -11.06
CA ALA A 140 3.92 4.23 -12.33
C ALA A 140 3.43 5.29 -13.35
N MET A 141 2.67 6.29 -12.89
CA MET A 141 2.24 7.41 -13.74
C MET A 141 3.43 8.24 -14.25
N LEU A 142 4.40 8.53 -13.38
CA LEU A 142 5.60 9.28 -13.76
C LEU A 142 6.47 8.52 -14.76
N ILE A 143 6.69 7.22 -14.54
CA ILE A 143 7.42 6.34 -15.46
C ILE A 143 6.79 6.40 -16.85
N ARG A 144 5.47 6.22 -16.93
CA ARG A 144 4.75 6.28 -18.21
C ARG A 144 4.82 7.66 -18.87
N ARG A 145 4.89 8.72 -18.06
CA ARG A 145 5.06 10.07 -18.59
C ARG A 145 6.44 10.30 -19.17
N VAL A 146 7.52 9.84 -18.52
CA VAL A 146 8.88 10.00 -19.05
C VAL A 146 9.18 9.10 -20.25
N GLN A 147 8.37 8.06 -20.47
CA GLN A 147 8.41 7.23 -21.68
C GLN A 147 7.84 7.93 -22.94
N GLN A 148 7.16 9.08 -22.81
CA GLN A 148 6.62 9.79 -23.97
C GLN A 148 7.74 10.35 -24.86
N PRO A 149 7.56 10.42 -26.19
CA PRO A 149 8.61 10.81 -27.14
C PRO A 149 9.34 12.12 -26.79
N GLN A 150 8.60 13.10 -26.25
CA GLN A 150 9.14 14.40 -25.85
C GLN A 150 10.14 14.35 -24.68
N PHE A 151 10.08 13.32 -23.84
CA PHE A 151 10.96 13.13 -22.69
C PHE A 151 11.96 11.99 -22.93
N SER A 152 11.54 10.92 -23.61
CA SER A 152 12.40 9.77 -23.90
C SER A 152 13.54 10.10 -24.87
N ALA A 153 13.38 11.13 -25.71
CA ALA A 153 14.41 11.60 -26.62
C ALA A 153 15.55 12.37 -25.91
N ASN A 154 15.31 12.92 -24.72
CA ASN A 154 16.30 13.70 -23.98
C ASN A 154 16.13 13.51 -22.46
N GLN A 155 17.06 12.77 -21.86
CA GLN A 155 17.07 12.45 -20.43
C GLN A 155 17.12 13.69 -19.53
N GLU A 156 17.76 14.78 -19.97
CA GLU A 156 17.80 16.04 -19.21
C GLU A 156 16.42 16.69 -19.12
N VAL A 157 15.63 16.63 -20.21
CA VAL A 157 14.25 17.14 -20.22
C VAL A 157 13.36 16.29 -19.33
N ALA A 158 13.56 14.96 -19.33
CA ALA A 158 12.87 14.05 -18.42
C ALA A 158 13.22 14.36 -16.95
N HIS A 159 14.50 14.60 -16.65
CA HIS A 159 14.97 14.96 -15.32
C HIS A 159 14.30 16.23 -14.81
N GLN A 160 14.35 17.33 -15.59
CA GLN A 160 13.73 18.60 -15.22
C GLN A 160 12.22 18.48 -15.02
N TYR A 161 11.55 17.66 -15.82
CA TYR A 161 10.13 17.37 -15.63
C TYR A 161 9.86 16.67 -14.29
N LEU A 162 10.61 15.61 -13.98
CA LEU A 162 10.44 14.86 -12.73
C LEU A 162 10.76 15.71 -11.52
N GLU A 163 11.83 16.50 -11.58
CA GLU A 163 12.22 17.43 -10.51
C GLU A 163 11.10 18.44 -10.21
N GLY A 164 10.60 19.12 -11.26
CA GLY A 164 9.50 20.07 -11.11
C GLY A 164 8.22 19.42 -10.57
N TYR A 165 7.91 18.21 -11.02
CA TYR A 165 6.72 17.48 -10.55
C TYR A 165 6.85 17.07 -9.07
N LEU A 166 7.99 16.51 -8.67
CA LEU A 166 8.24 16.12 -7.28
C LEU A 166 8.25 17.33 -6.34
N GLN A 167 8.80 18.46 -6.77
CA GLN A 167 8.77 19.74 -6.03
C GLN A 167 7.34 20.21 -5.75
N LEU A 168 6.46 20.17 -6.76
CA LEU A 168 5.06 20.60 -6.61
C LEU A 168 4.27 19.70 -5.64
N HIS A 169 4.61 18.42 -5.58
CA HIS A 169 3.90 17.43 -4.77
C HIS A 169 4.56 17.14 -3.41
N SER A 170 5.55 17.95 -3.00
CA SER A 170 6.26 17.77 -1.73
C SER A 170 6.38 19.09 -0.97
N SER A 171 5.55 19.26 0.05
CA SER A 171 5.56 20.45 0.90
C SER A 171 6.85 20.65 1.71
N ASN A 172 7.65 19.59 1.88
CA ASN A 172 8.99 19.62 2.46
C ASN A 172 9.91 18.70 1.65
N LEU A 173 10.29 19.14 0.45
CA LEU A 173 11.15 18.34 -0.43
C LEU A 173 12.53 18.16 0.22
N ASN A 174 12.82 16.94 0.64
CA ASN A 174 14.19 16.54 0.89
C ASN A 174 14.87 16.31 -0.47
N LEU A 175 15.76 17.24 -0.86
CA LEU A 175 16.42 17.21 -2.16
C LEU A 175 17.15 15.88 -2.41
N GLN A 176 17.77 15.31 -1.38
CA GLN A 176 18.49 14.05 -1.49
C GLN A 176 17.54 12.88 -1.82
N LEU A 177 16.35 12.87 -1.22
CA LEU A 177 15.33 11.86 -1.49
C LEU A 177 14.79 12.01 -2.92
N ALA A 178 14.48 13.25 -3.33
CA ALA A 178 13.95 13.54 -4.65
C ALA A 178 14.91 13.10 -5.76
N GLU A 179 16.20 13.41 -5.62
CA GLU A 179 17.23 12.95 -6.55
C GLU A 179 17.28 11.43 -6.67
N CYS A 180 17.17 10.71 -5.56
CA CYS A 180 17.13 9.24 -5.61
C CYS A 180 15.85 8.72 -6.29
N GLU A 181 14.69 9.35 -6.04
CA GLU A 181 13.46 9.03 -6.76
C GLU A 181 13.61 9.26 -8.27
N ILE A 182 14.17 10.40 -8.68
CA ILE A 182 14.38 10.76 -10.09
C ILE A 182 15.29 9.73 -10.76
N ASN A 183 16.40 9.36 -10.12
CA ASN A 183 17.34 8.38 -10.69
C ASN A 183 16.69 7.02 -10.93
N GLU A 184 15.89 6.51 -10.00
CA GLU A 184 15.14 5.27 -10.18
C GLU A 184 14.09 5.41 -11.30
N LEU A 185 13.35 6.52 -11.34
CA LEU A 185 12.33 6.77 -12.35
C LEU A 185 12.90 6.91 -13.77
N LEU A 186 14.09 7.51 -13.91
CA LEU A 186 14.81 7.61 -15.19
C LEU A 186 15.28 6.23 -15.69
N GLN A 187 15.51 5.28 -14.77
CA GLN A 187 15.78 3.88 -15.09
C GLN A 187 14.49 3.05 -15.25
N LEU A 188 13.32 3.69 -15.20
CA LEU A 188 12.00 3.05 -15.27
C LEU A 188 11.72 2.09 -14.10
N ASN A 189 12.40 2.28 -12.98
CA ASN A 189 12.17 1.54 -11.75
C ASN A 189 11.21 2.31 -10.84
N ILE A 190 10.43 1.57 -10.07
CA ILE A 190 9.64 2.15 -8.98
C ILE A 190 10.57 2.33 -7.78
N PRO A 191 10.75 3.56 -7.28
CA PRO A 191 11.61 3.81 -6.11
C PRO A 191 11.23 2.91 -4.92
N TYR A 192 12.24 2.26 -4.34
CA TYR A 192 12.08 1.32 -3.24
C TYR A 192 12.87 1.76 -2.01
N PHE A 193 12.14 2.09 -0.95
CA PHE A 193 12.72 2.58 0.29
C PHE A 193 12.59 1.56 1.41
N THR A 194 13.59 1.51 2.27
CA THR A 194 13.60 0.68 3.46
C THR A 194 14.08 1.48 4.67
N HIS A 195 13.79 0.97 5.86
CA HIS A 195 14.32 1.48 7.11
C HIS A 195 14.63 0.32 8.05
N GLN A 196 15.52 0.56 9.00
CA GLN A 196 15.68 -0.32 10.16
C GLN A 196 14.82 0.22 11.30
N PRO A 197 13.96 -0.58 11.95
CA PRO A 197 13.03 -0.07 12.96
C PRO A 197 13.69 0.64 14.15
N ASN A 198 14.94 0.31 14.45
CA ASN A 198 15.73 0.89 15.54
C ASN A 198 16.54 2.14 15.13
N CYS A 199 16.43 2.59 13.89
CA CYS A 199 17.16 3.76 13.39
C CYS A 199 16.21 4.85 12.88
N LYS A 200 16.76 6.03 12.61
CA LYS A 200 16.05 7.20 12.07
C LYS A 200 16.31 7.42 10.57
N ASP A 201 17.07 6.52 9.96
CA ASP A 201 17.56 6.66 8.60
C ASP A 201 16.60 5.99 7.61
N LEU A 202 16.58 6.52 6.39
CA LEU A 202 15.90 5.92 5.25
C LEU A 202 16.98 5.41 4.27
N PHE A 203 16.82 4.19 3.80
CA PHE A 203 17.73 3.53 2.87
C PHE A 203 17.07 3.31 1.51
N MET A 204 17.87 3.40 0.46
CA MET A 204 17.48 3.35 -0.95
C MET A 204 18.47 2.47 -1.70
N GLY A 205 18.05 1.27 -2.09
CA GLY A 205 18.92 0.29 -2.74
C GLY A 205 20.23 0.06 -1.97
N ASP A 206 21.33 -0.17 -2.70
CA ASP A 206 22.61 -0.56 -2.11
C ASP A 206 23.44 0.62 -1.56
N ASN A 207 23.22 1.86 -2.04
CA ASN A 207 24.12 2.98 -1.74
C ASN A 207 23.43 4.29 -1.31
N GLY A 208 22.10 4.37 -1.37
CA GLY A 208 21.38 5.59 -0.99
C GLY A 208 21.00 5.58 0.49
N LYS A 209 21.44 6.59 1.23
CA LYS A 209 21.05 6.80 2.64
C LYS A 209 20.65 8.24 2.88
N CYS A 210 19.42 8.45 3.34
CA CYS A 210 18.98 9.72 3.90
C CYS A 210 19.04 9.65 5.44
N ALA A 211 20.07 10.28 6.02
CA ALA A 211 20.31 10.24 7.45
C ALA A 211 19.28 11.09 8.22
N ASN A 212 18.82 10.60 9.37
CA ASN A 212 17.83 11.27 10.23
C ASN A 212 16.56 11.71 9.49
N TYR A 213 16.14 10.94 8.48
CA TYR A 213 14.91 11.19 7.73
C TYR A 213 13.68 11.19 8.66
N PHE A 214 13.64 10.26 9.61
CA PHE A 214 12.58 10.18 10.60
C PHE A 214 12.95 10.95 11.87
N LYS A 215 12.01 11.72 12.42
CA LYS A 215 12.19 12.38 13.72
C LYS A 215 12.37 11.37 14.86
N PHE A 216 11.64 10.27 14.79
CA PHE A 216 11.66 9.15 15.71
C PHE A 216 11.74 7.84 14.92
N SER A 217 12.51 6.88 15.42
CA SER A 217 12.56 5.52 14.92
C SER A 217 11.21 4.84 15.06
N ALA A 218 10.98 3.76 14.30
CA ALA A 218 9.75 3.01 14.41
C ALA A 218 9.59 2.41 15.82
N MET A 219 10.69 1.94 16.43
CA MET A 219 10.70 1.44 17.80
C MET A 219 10.27 2.49 18.82
N GLU A 220 10.83 3.71 18.77
CA GLU A 220 10.41 4.82 19.65
C GLU A 220 8.91 5.11 19.49
N ASN A 221 8.41 5.12 18.25
CA ASN A 221 6.97 5.35 18.01
C ASN A 221 6.10 4.22 18.56
N ILE A 222 6.50 2.95 18.40
CA ILE A 222 5.75 1.80 18.92
C ILE A 222 5.73 1.83 20.45
N HIS A 223 6.88 2.08 21.08
CA HIS A 223 7.01 2.20 22.53
C HIS A 223 6.07 3.29 23.07
N TRP A 224 6.14 4.49 22.48
CA TRP A 224 5.27 5.60 22.83
C TRP A 224 3.79 5.26 22.70
N ASN A 225 3.40 4.58 21.62
CA ASN A 225 2.01 4.19 21.41
C ASN A 225 1.52 3.18 22.45
N ILE A 226 2.37 2.23 22.88
CA ILE A 226 2.00 1.25 23.92
C ILE A 226 1.90 1.93 25.29
N GLU A 227 2.82 2.83 25.62
CA GLU A 227 2.79 3.59 26.90
C GLU A 227 1.54 4.46 27.06
N HIS A 228 0.99 4.96 25.94
CA HIS A 228 -0.11 5.91 25.93
C HIS A 228 -1.43 5.31 25.37
N ALA A 229 -1.53 3.98 25.26
CA ALA A 229 -2.69 3.23 24.79
C ALA A 229 -3.82 3.07 25.84
#